data_AF-A0A2V6WJD4-F1
#
_entry.id   AF-A0A2V6WJD4-F1
#
_cell.length_a   1.000
_cell.length_b   1.000
_cell.length_c   1.000
_cell.angle_alpha   90.00
_cell.angle_beta   90.00
_cell.angle_gamma   90.00
#
_symmetry.space_group_name_H-M   'P 1'
#
loop_
_entity.id
_entity.type
_entity.pdbx_description
1 polymer ?
#
loop_
_entity_poly.entity_id
_entity_poly.type
_entity_poly.pdbx_seq_one_letter_code
_entity_poly.pdbx_strand_id
1 'polypeptide(L)'
;MRRLARITILTAIAALVVACAGPTSSSTPTGGDRSTSGGGGSTPQPTTQKQTKLVKVDAATAERLQNVMIPLLKVMDHPLQPNQVKVGVMDDPAINAASAGNGEFLVTTGLLQKANDDQLRAVLAHELAHQDLNHVQKTQTLGTGLNIGMII
;
A
#
# COMPACT_ATOMS: atom_id res chain seq x y z
N MET A 1 31.61 -43.93 20.83
CA MET A 1 30.36 -44.50 21.41
C MET A 1 29.82 -43.56 22.48
N ARG A 2 28.60 -43.02 22.26
CA ARG A 2 27.57 -42.63 23.26
C ARG A 2 26.76 -41.40 22.77
N ARG A 3 25.68 -41.75 22.05
CA ARG A 3 24.31 -41.22 22.13
C ARG A 3 24.06 -39.74 21.79
N LEU A 4 23.62 -39.58 20.54
CA LEU A 4 22.55 -38.66 20.12
C LEU A 4 21.42 -38.59 21.15
N ALA A 5 21.01 -37.38 21.54
CA ALA A 5 19.72 -37.17 22.21
C ALA A 5 19.13 -35.79 21.85
N ARG A 6 18.25 -35.83 20.84
CA ARG A 6 16.90 -35.25 20.83
C ARG A 6 16.75 -33.73 20.96
N ILE A 7 16.68 -33.12 19.78
CA ILE A 7 15.83 -31.98 19.46
C ILE A 7 14.40 -32.26 19.97
N THR A 8 13.89 -31.42 20.87
CA THR A 8 12.45 -31.29 21.09
C THR A 8 12.14 -29.81 21.26
N ILE A 9 11.60 -29.25 20.19
CA ILE A 9 11.02 -27.92 20.09
C ILE A 9 9.79 -27.89 21.00
N LEU A 10 9.72 -26.92 21.91
CA LEU A 10 8.53 -26.66 22.72
C LEU A 10 8.15 -25.19 22.56
N THR A 11 7.46 -24.93 21.45
CA THR A 11 6.64 -23.74 21.23
C THR A 11 5.34 -23.89 22.01
N ALA A 12 5.04 -22.96 22.92
CA ALA A 12 3.68 -22.71 23.38
C ALA A 12 3.49 -21.20 23.58
N ILE A 13 2.94 -20.60 22.52
CA ILE A 13 2.51 -19.21 22.44
C ILE A 13 1.23 -19.08 23.27
N ALA A 14 1.27 -18.29 24.34
CA ALA A 14 0.08 -17.90 25.09
C ALA A 14 -0.57 -16.70 24.38
N ALA A 15 -1.60 -16.95 23.58
CA ALA A 15 -2.43 -15.92 22.97
C ALA A 15 -3.44 -15.39 24.00
N LEU A 16 -3.28 -14.13 24.40
CA LEU A 16 -4.25 -13.38 25.19
C LEU A 16 -5.32 -12.85 24.23
N VAL A 17 -6.48 -13.50 24.18
CA VAL A 17 -7.63 -13.02 23.41
C VAL A 17 -8.47 -12.12 24.33
N VAL A 18 -8.30 -10.81 24.21
CA VAL A 18 -9.25 -9.84 24.77
C VAL A 18 -10.45 -9.78 23.84
N ALA A 19 -11.59 -10.20 24.38
CA ALA A 19 -12.91 -10.13 23.78
C ALA A 19 -13.43 -8.68 23.82
N CYS A 20 -13.80 -8.13 22.66
CA CYS A 20 -14.74 -7.01 22.59
C CYS A 20 -16.10 -7.56 22.20
N ALA A 21 -16.99 -7.67 23.19
CA ALA A 21 -18.41 -7.92 23.02
C ALA A 21 -19.09 -6.66 22.44
N GLY A 22 -19.80 -6.81 21.33
CA GLY A 22 -20.77 -5.84 20.81
C GLY A 22 -22.16 -6.49 20.81
N PRO A 23 -23.24 -5.76 21.17
CA PRO A 23 -24.52 -6.36 21.51
C PRO A 23 -25.26 -6.93 20.30
N THR A 24 -25.65 -8.20 20.40
CA THR A 24 -26.64 -8.83 19.53
C THR A 24 -28.04 -8.41 20.00
N SER A 25 -28.66 -7.46 19.32
CA SER A 25 -30.09 -7.18 19.49
C SER A 25 -30.90 -8.25 18.75
N SER A 26 -31.58 -9.09 19.53
CA SER A 26 -32.59 -10.05 19.07
C SER A 26 -33.88 -9.32 18.69
N SER A 27 -34.46 -9.63 17.53
CA SER A 27 -35.86 -9.29 17.22
C SER A 27 -36.61 -10.48 16.60
N THR A 28 -37.64 -10.88 17.35
CA THR A 28 -38.68 -11.90 17.18
C THR A 28 -39.48 -11.78 15.87
N PRO A 29 -40.03 -12.87 15.30
CA PRO A 29 -40.96 -12.78 14.17
C PRO A 29 -42.40 -12.68 14.66
N THR A 30 -43.15 -11.64 14.26
CA THR A 30 -44.62 -11.61 14.33
C THR A 30 -45.13 -10.70 13.22
N GLY A 31 -46.09 -11.19 12.44
CA GLY A 31 -46.53 -10.58 11.19
C GLY A 31 -47.49 -9.41 11.34
N GLY A 32 -47.95 -8.93 10.18
CA GLY A 32 -49.12 -8.06 10.06
C GLY A 32 -48.81 -6.59 9.76
N ASP A 33 -49.19 -6.21 8.53
CA ASP A 33 -49.70 -4.91 8.10
C ASP A 33 -48.81 -3.88 7.37
N ARG A 34 -49.38 -3.44 6.24
CA ARG A 34 -48.93 -2.45 5.27
C ARG A 34 -48.97 -1.04 5.86
N SER A 35 -47.90 -0.26 5.70
CA SER A 35 -47.84 0.92 4.80
C SER A 35 -46.68 1.87 5.17
N THR A 36 -45.92 2.23 4.14
CA THR A 36 -45.19 3.51 3.94
C THR A 36 -44.20 4.00 4.99
N SER A 37 -42.91 3.93 4.67
CA SER A 37 -41.95 5.06 4.61
C SER A 37 -40.51 4.59 4.90
N GLY A 38 -39.56 4.99 4.04
CA GLY A 38 -38.15 5.07 4.40
C GLY A 38 -37.28 3.86 4.05
N GLY A 39 -37.09 3.58 2.77
CA GLY A 39 -36.01 2.71 2.29
C GLY A 39 -34.64 3.35 2.56
N GLY A 40 -34.02 3.00 3.68
CA GLY A 40 -32.61 3.26 3.97
C GLY A 40 -31.74 2.30 3.17
N GLY A 41 -31.62 2.53 1.87
CA GLY A 41 -30.59 1.91 1.05
C GLY A 41 -29.24 2.46 1.48
N SER A 42 -28.36 1.59 1.98
CA SER A 42 -26.93 1.85 2.07
C SER A 42 -26.43 2.11 0.66
N THR A 43 -26.44 3.36 0.24
CA THR A 43 -25.82 3.79 -1.01
C THR A 43 -24.32 3.51 -0.87
N PRO A 44 -23.71 2.68 -1.74
CA PRO A 44 -22.28 2.72 -1.93
C PRO A 44 -21.96 4.15 -2.34
N GLN A 45 -21.24 4.89 -1.50
CA GLN A 45 -20.75 6.20 -1.87
C GLN A 45 -19.96 6.04 -3.17
N PRO A 46 -20.37 6.68 -4.28
CA PRO A 46 -19.59 6.62 -5.50
C PRO A 46 -18.30 7.37 -5.20
N THR A 47 -17.21 6.64 -4.93
CA THR A 47 -15.89 7.17 -5.20
C THR A 47 -15.89 7.38 -6.71
N THR A 48 -16.17 8.62 -7.14
CA THR A 48 -15.83 9.06 -8.47
C THR A 48 -14.33 8.81 -8.59
N GLN A 49 -13.96 7.66 -9.15
CA GLN A 49 -12.60 7.35 -9.51
C GLN A 49 -12.28 8.30 -10.66
N LYS A 50 -11.89 9.52 -10.29
CA LYS A 50 -11.25 10.45 -11.19
C LYS A 50 -10.09 9.64 -11.76
N GLN A 51 -10.11 9.34 -13.06
CA GLN A 51 -9.04 8.56 -13.68
C GLN A 51 -7.73 9.32 -13.48
N THR A 52 -6.97 8.90 -12.48
CA THR A 52 -5.73 9.55 -12.10
C THR A 52 -4.71 9.23 -13.18
N LYS A 53 -4.36 10.25 -13.97
CA LYS A 53 -3.48 10.10 -15.13
C LYS A 53 -2.01 10.21 -14.70
N LEU A 54 -1.13 9.47 -15.38
CA LEU A 54 0.31 9.67 -15.27
C LEU A 54 0.71 11.05 -15.80
N VAL A 55 1.49 11.77 -15.00
CA VAL A 55 2.02 13.11 -15.28
C VAL A 55 3.41 13.00 -15.89
N LYS A 56 3.73 13.90 -16.81
CA LYS A 56 5.11 14.05 -17.29
C LYS A 56 5.95 14.65 -16.17
N VAL A 57 6.97 13.93 -15.73
CA VAL A 57 7.90 14.39 -14.69
C VAL A 57 8.89 15.38 -15.31
N ASP A 58 9.07 16.53 -14.67
CA ASP A 58 10.12 17.49 -15.04
C ASP A 58 11.50 17.08 -14.48
N ALA A 59 12.55 17.76 -14.94
CA ALA A 59 13.92 17.41 -14.55
C ALA A 59 14.18 17.55 -13.04
N ALA A 60 13.63 18.59 -12.41
CA ALA A 60 13.83 18.86 -10.98
C ALA A 60 13.15 17.78 -10.10
N THR A 61 11.94 17.38 -10.48
CA THR A 61 11.20 16.32 -9.77
C THR A 61 11.89 14.97 -9.96
N ALA A 62 12.38 14.67 -11.18
CA ALA A 62 13.11 13.45 -11.45
C ALA A 62 14.43 13.40 -10.65
N GLU A 63 15.20 14.48 -10.63
CA GLU A 63 16.44 14.59 -9.86
C GLU A 63 16.17 14.42 -8.36
N ARG A 64 15.12 15.07 -7.83
CA ARG A 64 14.71 14.92 -6.43
C ARG A 64 14.40 13.46 -6.09
N LEU A 65 13.62 12.79 -6.93
CA LEU A 65 13.27 11.37 -6.74
C LEU A 65 14.52 10.49 -6.80
N GLN A 66 15.43 10.71 -7.75
CA GLN A 66 16.69 9.98 -7.87
C GLN A 66 17.56 10.16 -6.62
N ASN A 67 17.75 11.40 -6.16
CA ASN A 67 18.57 11.73 -4.99
C ASN A 67 18.05 11.06 -3.70
N VAL A 68 16.72 10.92 -3.58
CA VAL A 68 16.11 10.23 -2.44
C VAL A 68 16.18 8.72 -2.59
N MET A 69 15.92 8.18 -3.77
CA MET A 69 15.72 6.75 -3.97
C MET A 69 17.02 5.96 -4.12
N ILE A 70 18.01 6.48 -4.84
CA ILE A 70 19.27 5.77 -5.12
C ILE A 70 20.01 5.34 -3.84
N PRO A 71 20.12 6.17 -2.77
CA PRO A 71 20.72 5.73 -1.52
C PRO A 71 19.95 4.59 -0.85
N LEU A 72 18.63 4.58 -0.96
CA LEU A 72 17.78 3.53 -0.38
C LEU A 72 17.97 2.19 -1.09
N LEU A 73 18.13 2.19 -2.42
CA LEU A 73 18.36 0.96 -3.20
C LEU A 73 19.61 0.20 -2.75
N LYS A 74 20.63 0.93 -2.27
CA LYS A 74 21.92 0.35 -1.84
C LYS A 74 21.87 -0.37 -0.50
N VAL A 75 20.83 -0.13 0.30
CA VAL A 75 20.70 -0.65 1.67
C VAL A 75 19.55 -1.64 1.83
N MET A 76 18.94 -2.08 0.73
CA MET A 76 17.97 -3.18 0.72
C MET A 76 18.66 -4.52 0.99
N ASP A 77 17.91 -5.51 1.48
CA ASP A 77 18.40 -6.88 1.64
C ASP A 77 18.63 -7.54 0.26
N HIS A 78 17.77 -7.23 -0.72
CA HIS A 78 17.94 -7.59 -2.13
C HIS A 78 18.02 -6.32 -3.00
N PRO A 79 19.24 -5.73 -3.15
CA PRO A 79 19.43 -4.48 -3.87
C PRO A 79 18.95 -4.51 -5.33
N LEU A 80 18.24 -3.47 -5.73
CA LEU A 80 17.94 -3.17 -7.12
C LEU A 80 18.98 -2.21 -7.70
N GLN A 81 19.40 -2.42 -8.94
CA GLN A 81 20.18 -1.43 -9.68
C GLN A 81 19.28 -0.25 -10.06
N PRO A 82 19.79 0.99 -10.09
CA PRO A 82 18.99 2.17 -10.48
C PRO A 82 18.25 1.97 -11.81
N ASN A 83 18.91 1.40 -12.82
CA ASN A 83 18.31 1.14 -14.14
C ASN A 83 17.19 0.06 -14.15
N GLN A 84 16.99 -0.66 -13.05
CA GLN A 84 15.88 -1.60 -12.86
C GLN A 84 14.68 -0.95 -12.19
N VAL A 85 14.82 0.31 -11.76
CA VAL A 85 13.78 1.03 -11.04
C VAL A 85 13.11 2.03 -11.96
N LYS A 86 11.78 2.14 -11.83
CA LYS A 86 10.97 3.12 -12.54
C LYS A 86 10.03 3.79 -11.55
N VAL A 87 9.92 5.10 -11.63
CA VAL A 87 8.99 5.88 -10.79
C VAL A 87 8.02 6.64 -11.68
N GLY A 88 6.75 6.30 -11.58
CA GLY A 88 5.67 7.03 -12.22
C GLY A 88 5.05 8.06 -11.26
N VAL A 89 4.76 9.27 -11.76
CA VAL A 89 4.06 10.30 -10.98
C VAL A 89 2.60 10.39 -11.41
N MET A 90 1.68 10.21 -10.48
CA MET A 90 0.24 10.26 -10.70
C MET A 90 -0.34 11.62 -10.32
N ASP A 91 -1.23 12.16 -11.16
CA ASP A 91 -1.94 13.41 -10.90
C ASP A 91 -3.03 13.23 -9.82
N ASP A 92 -2.62 13.09 -8.57
CA ASP A 92 -3.49 12.87 -7.42
C ASP A 92 -3.11 13.78 -6.25
N PRO A 93 -4.02 14.62 -5.74
CA PRO A 93 -3.73 15.47 -4.58
C PRO A 93 -3.63 14.71 -3.24
N ALA A 94 -4.03 13.44 -3.19
CA ALA A 94 -3.84 12.59 -2.02
C ALA A 94 -2.34 12.33 -1.76
N ILE A 95 -1.96 12.17 -0.49
CA ILE A 95 -0.59 11.76 -0.13
C ILE A 95 -0.52 10.24 -0.25
N ASN A 96 0.12 9.72 -1.29
CA ASN A 96 0.26 8.28 -1.46
C ASN A 96 1.53 7.92 -2.28
N ALA A 97 2.00 6.69 -2.07
CA ALA A 97 2.97 5.99 -2.91
C ALA A 97 2.64 4.49 -2.89
N ALA A 98 3.09 3.77 -3.91
CA ALA A 98 2.90 2.33 -3.98
C ALA A 98 4.02 1.66 -4.78
N SER A 99 4.47 0.49 -4.33
CA SER A 99 5.19 -0.45 -5.20
C SER A 99 4.22 -1.20 -6.12
N ALA A 100 4.47 -1.16 -7.42
CA ALA A 100 3.80 -1.99 -8.42
C ALA A 100 4.48 -3.37 -8.59
N GLY A 101 5.58 -3.60 -7.87
CA GLY A 101 6.41 -4.78 -8.02
C GLY A 101 7.46 -4.62 -9.12
N ASN A 102 8.43 -5.53 -9.16
CA ASN A 102 9.47 -5.59 -10.21
C ASN A 102 10.26 -4.28 -10.40
N GLY A 103 10.47 -3.52 -9.33
CA GLY A 103 11.19 -2.24 -9.38
C GLY A 103 10.34 -1.06 -9.89
N GLU A 104 9.04 -1.23 -10.12
CA GLU A 104 8.16 -0.15 -10.54
C GLU A 104 7.43 0.46 -9.33
N PHE A 105 7.41 1.77 -9.25
CA PHE A 105 6.83 2.53 -8.15
C PHE A 105 5.94 3.66 -8.68
N LEU A 106 4.89 3.98 -7.94
CA LEU A 106 3.99 5.09 -8.20
C LEU A 106 4.05 6.07 -7.03
N VAL A 107 4.11 7.36 -7.34
CA VAL A 107 4.10 8.45 -6.38
C VAL A 107 3.04 9.46 -6.81
N THR A 108 2.28 10.03 -5.88
CA THR A 108 1.28 11.05 -6.21
C THR A 108 1.88 12.47 -6.20
N THR A 109 1.30 13.38 -7.00
CA THR A 109 1.64 14.81 -6.94
C THR A 109 1.41 15.38 -5.54
N GLY A 110 0.37 14.92 -4.83
CA GLY A 110 0.08 15.29 -3.45
C GLY A 110 1.19 14.93 -2.46
N LEU A 111 1.84 13.77 -2.59
CA LEU A 111 3.01 13.43 -1.79
C LEU A 111 4.18 14.35 -2.12
N LEU A 112 4.50 14.53 -3.40
CA LEU A 112 5.64 15.36 -3.83
C LEU A 112 5.52 16.82 -3.39
N GLN A 113 4.32 17.37 -3.39
CA GLN A 113 4.05 18.76 -3.00
C GLN A 113 4.08 18.99 -1.49
N LYS A 114 3.63 18.00 -0.69
CA LYS A 114 3.40 18.17 0.75
C LYS A 114 4.54 17.64 1.62
N ALA A 115 5.32 16.68 1.10
CA ALA A 115 6.43 16.08 1.83
C ALA A 115 7.76 16.80 1.52
N ASN A 116 8.54 17.05 2.56
CA ASN A 116 9.97 17.34 2.40
C ASN A 116 10.76 16.06 2.05
N ASP A 117 12.07 16.17 1.83
CA ASP A 117 12.89 15.04 1.38
C ASP A 117 13.04 13.93 2.41
N ASP A 118 13.01 14.24 3.71
CA ASP A 118 13.07 13.23 4.77
C ASP A 118 11.77 12.44 4.85
N GLN A 119 10.63 13.12 4.72
CA GLN A 119 9.32 12.49 4.68
C GLN A 119 9.12 11.66 3.41
N LEU A 120 9.55 12.19 2.26
CA LEU A 120 9.54 11.45 1.00
C LEU A 120 10.43 10.21 1.09
N ARG A 121 11.62 10.33 1.70
CA ARG A 121 12.53 9.21 1.93
C ARG A 121 11.90 8.13 2.81
N ALA A 122 11.24 8.53 3.90
CA ALA A 122 10.58 7.58 4.80
C ALA A 122 9.47 6.79 4.07
N VAL A 123 8.64 7.47 3.27
CA VAL A 123 7.59 6.82 2.47
C VAL A 123 8.18 5.90 1.42
N LEU A 124 9.18 6.35 0.64
CA LEU A 124 9.81 5.51 -0.38
C LEU A 124 10.56 4.32 0.21
N ALA A 125 11.16 4.47 1.40
CA ALA A 125 11.78 3.36 2.11
C ALA A 125 10.74 2.31 2.54
N HIS A 126 9.55 2.74 2.99
CA HIS A 126 8.43 1.85 3.27
C HIS A 126 8.00 1.06 2.02
N GLU A 127 7.87 1.72 0.87
CA GLU A 127 7.52 1.06 -0.39
C GLU A 127 8.61 0.10 -0.89
N LEU A 128 9.89 0.47 -0.73
CA LEU A 128 11.02 -0.41 -1.07
C LEU A 128 11.07 -1.65 -0.18
N ALA A 129 10.70 -1.53 1.10
CA ALA A 129 10.59 -2.70 1.98
C ALA A 129 9.50 -3.68 1.52
N HIS A 130 8.36 -3.19 1.01
CA HIS A 130 7.35 -4.06 0.41
C HIS A 130 7.88 -4.81 -0.82
N GLN A 131 8.66 -4.12 -1.66
CA GLN A 131 9.34 -4.73 -2.81
C GLN A 131 10.34 -5.79 -2.38
N ASP A 132 11.18 -5.50 -1.38
CA ASP A 132 12.23 -6.37 -0.89
C ASP A 132 11.68 -7.66 -0.25
N LEU A 133 10.58 -7.53 0.50
CA LEU A 133 9.89 -8.65 1.13
C LEU A 133 8.95 -9.41 0.18
N ASN A 134 8.85 -9.00 -1.09
CA ASN A 134 7.87 -9.49 -2.07
C ASN A 134 6.41 -9.40 -1.57
N HIS A 135 6.12 -8.50 -0.63
CA HIS A 135 4.78 -8.21 -0.11
C HIS A 135 4.02 -7.24 -1.03
N VAL A 136 4.23 -7.37 -2.34
CA VAL A 136 3.64 -6.46 -3.32
C VAL A 136 2.13 -6.60 -3.22
N GLN A 137 1.48 -5.62 -2.60
CA GLN A 137 0.03 -5.50 -2.63
C GLN A 137 -0.34 -5.17 -4.07
N LYS A 138 -0.62 -6.20 -4.86
CA LYS A 138 -1.05 -6.12 -6.27
C LYS A 138 -2.41 -5.42 -6.45
N THR A 139 -2.85 -4.68 -5.44
CA THR A 139 -4.21 -4.15 -5.28
C THR A 139 -4.18 -2.82 -4.51
N GLN A 140 -3.42 -1.83 -4.99
CA GLN A 140 -3.90 -0.46 -4.89
C GLN A 140 -4.39 -0.09 -6.29
N THR A 141 -5.66 0.25 -6.39
CA THR A 141 -6.47 0.52 -7.59
C THR A 141 -6.00 1.76 -8.38
N LEU A 142 -4.71 1.83 -8.71
CA LEU A 142 -4.07 2.98 -9.33
C LEU A 142 -3.36 2.63 -10.66
N GLY A 143 -3.23 1.34 -11.01
CA GLY A 143 -2.28 0.91 -12.06
C GLY A 143 -2.76 -0.10 -13.09
N THR A 144 -4.02 -0.52 -13.13
CA THR A 144 -4.50 -1.42 -14.20
C THR A 144 -4.65 -0.65 -15.53
N GLY A 145 -3.53 -0.40 -16.23
CA GLY A 145 -3.52 0.16 -17.58
C GLY A 145 -2.53 1.30 -17.89
N LEU A 146 -1.62 1.65 -16.97
CA LEU A 146 -0.69 2.78 -17.19
C LEU A 146 0.68 2.28 -17.68
N ASN A 147 1.07 2.67 -18.88
CA ASN A 147 2.45 2.51 -19.39
C ASN A 147 3.37 3.44 -18.58
N ILE A 148 3.99 2.94 -17.52
CA ILE A 148 4.94 3.71 -16.71
C ILE A 148 6.23 3.91 -17.52
N GLY A 149 6.39 5.11 -18.09
CA GLY A 149 7.55 5.51 -18.88
C GLY A 149 8.43 6.49 -18.13
N MET A 150 9.33 5.99 -17.27
CA MET A 150 10.56 6.66 -16.84
C MET A 150 11.51 5.64 -16.21
N ILE A 151 12.74 5.54 -16.73
CA ILE A 151 13.83 4.73 -16.16
C ILE A 151 14.68 5.70 -15.35
N ILE A 152 14.96 5.40 -14.07
CA ILE A 152 15.82 6.24 -13.23
C ILE A 152 17.29 5.85 -13.30
#